data_AF-A0A660E9N3-F1
#
_entry.id   AF-A0A660E9N3-F1
#
_cell.length_a   1.000
_cell.length_b   1.000
_cell.length_c   1.000
_cell.angle_alpha   90.00
_cell.angle_beta   90.00
_cell.angle_gamma   90.00
#
_symmetry.space_group_name_H-M   'P 1'
#
loop_
_entity.id
_entity.type
_entity.pdbx_description
1 polymer ?
#
loop_
_entity_poly.entity_id
_entity_poly.type
_entity_poly.pdbx_seq_one_letter_code
_entity_poly.pdbx_strand_id
1 'polypeptide(L)'
;MFFIDTSRNGQPVYDPIVNQSLDNYLVNDLRLPGHGLIMYVNQPAVIVGVNQNAYAEVDLPYLKQHDIKLVRRTSGGGAVYHDFGNIIFENIVIDDDQYFGDFKHFAQPIIEALHDMGATNAEMRGRNDMVIGDQKFSGMTMFKVGQSYAAGGTLMFDLNMDAANEVLTPDKEKLASKGVQSVNSRVTNVKPFLDPAYQNLDIEGFKEALLLRLFNVDRLDQIETYHLNDHDWAVIDERLQGKYDTEAWNYGRNPGYDHYVSKHYPIGTVSFNFTVVDGAISELKLYGDFITGGDIHLVEQALVGAKFNRDALIQALSQVDLAANLGAITADEVADLLLAI
;
A
#
# COMPACT_ATOMS: atom_id res chain seq x y z
N MET A 1 3.59 2.43 -23.17
CA MET A 1 2.77 1.85 -22.09
C MET A 1 1.77 0.92 -22.73
N PHE A 2 1.54 -0.25 -22.15
CA PHE A 2 0.53 -1.23 -22.59
C PHE A 2 -0.35 -1.63 -21.40
N PHE A 3 -1.52 -2.19 -21.65
CA PHE A 3 -2.39 -2.73 -20.60
C PHE A 3 -2.09 -4.20 -20.34
N ILE A 4 -2.15 -4.62 -19.09
CA ILE A 4 -2.09 -6.03 -18.71
C ILE A 4 -3.48 -6.41 -18.22
N ASP A 5 -4.18 -7.20 -19.03
CA ASP A 5 -5.50 -7.71 -18.67
C ASP A 5 -5.36 -8.85 -17.67
N THR A 6 -5.85 -8.59 -16.45
CA THR A 6 -5.83 -9.51 -15.31
C THR A 6 -7.10 -10.34 -15.19
N SER A 7 -7.93 -10.37 -16.24
CA SER A 7 -9.08 -11.27 -16.33
C SER A 7 -8.64 -12.74 -16.38
N ARG A 8 -9.44 -13.62 -15.78
CA ARG A 8 -9.25 -15.07 -15.83
C ARG A 8 -10.43 -15.69 -16.56
N ASN A 9 -10.16 -16.44 -17.63
CA ASN A 9 -11.20 -17.01 -18.49
C ASN A 9 -12.19 -15.95 -19.03
N GLY A 10 -11.70 -14.74 -19.32
CA GLY A 10 -12.52 -13.63 -19.81
C GLY A 10 -13.48 -13.04 -18.76
N GLN A 11 -13.23 -13.27 -17.46
CA GLN A 11 -14.00 -12.69 -16.37
C GLN A 11 -13.09 -11.87 -15.45
N PRO A 12 -13.55 -10.71 -14.94
CA PRO A 12 -12.81 -9.97 -13.93
C PRO A 12 -12.53 -10.82 -12.70
N VAL A 13 -11.34 -10.68 -12.14
CA VAL A 13 -10.98 -11.26 -10.84
C VAL A 13 -11.22 -10.20 -9.77
N TYR A 14 -12.10 -10.51 -8.82
CA TYR A 14 -12.41 -9.62 -7.70
C TYR A 14 -11.78 -10.08 -6.37
N ASP A 15 -11.07 -11.21 -6.36
CA ASP A 15 -10.42 -11.71 -5.15
C ASP A 15 -9.22 -10.82 -4.78
N PRO A 16 -9.23 -10.15 -3.62
CA PRO A 16 -8.18 -9.25 -3.22
C PRO A 16 -6.86 -9.98 -2.97
N ILE A 17 -6.88 -11.25 -2.56
CA ILE A 17 -5.65 -12.02 -2.33
C ILE A 17 -4.95 -12.26 -3.67
N VAL A 18 -5.72 -12.63 -4.70
CA VAL A 18 -5.22 -12.79 -6.06
C VAL A 18 -4.66 -11.46 -6.57
N ASN A 19 -5.51 -10.42 -6.59
CA ASN A 19 -5.17 -9.15 -7.21
C ASN A 19 -3.96 -8.47 -6.53
N GLN A 20 -3.85 -8.52 -5.20
CA GLN A 20 -2.73 -7.94 -4.45
C GLN A 20 -1.42 -8.75 -4.55
N SER A 21 -1.45 -9.92 -5.19
CA SER A 21 -0.25 -10.72 -5.46
C SER A 21 0.31 -10.54 -6.88
N LEU A 22 -0.50 -9.97 -7.79
CA LEU A 22 -0.17 -9.84 -9.21
C LEU A 22 1.07 -8.98 -9.41
N ASP A 23 1.15 -7.86 -8.71
CA ASP A 23 2.26 -6.91 -8.76
C ASP A 23 3.61 -7.61 -8.59
N ASN A 24 3.67 -8.54 -7.65
CA ASN A 24 4.86 -9.30 -7.32
C ASN A 24 5.20 -10.33 -8.40
N TYR A 25 4.21 -11.04 -8.93
CA TYR A 25 4.43 -11.95 -10.06
C TYR A 25 4.92 -11.22 -11.31
N LEU A 26 4.30 -10.08 -11.63
CA LEU A 26 4.61 -9.28 -12.81
C LEU A 26 6.04 -8.71 -12.74
N VAL A 27 6.48 -8.26 -11.57
CA VAL A 27 7.83 -7.68 -11.36
C VAL A 27 8.92 -8.75 -11.22
N ASN A 28 8.64 -9.90 -10.61
CA ASN A 28 9.66 -10.92 -10.30
C ASN A 28 9.77 -12.02 -11.34
N ASP A 29 8.66 -12.46 -11.94
CA ASP A 29 8.63 -13.67 -12.76
C ASP A 29 8.34 -13.35 -14.23
N LEU A 30 7.20 -12.72 -14.53
CA LEU A 30 6.78 -12.48 -15.93
C LEU A 30 7.67 -11.46 -16.63
N ARG A 31 7.93 -10.32 -15.97
CA ARG A 31 8.92 -9.31 -16.37
C ARG A 31 8.78 -8.85 -17.83
N LEU A 32 7.56 -8.53 -18.26
CA LEU A 32 7.33 -7.95 -19.59
C LEU A 32 8.10 -6.64 -19.73
N PRO A 33 8.99 -6.49 -20.72
CA PRO A 33 9.83 -5.31 -20.84
C PRO A 33 9.01 -4.04 -21.09
N GLY A 34 9.42 -2.95 -20.45
CA GLY A 34 8.78 -1.64 -20.57
C GLY A 34 7.84 -1.32 -19.41
N HIS A 35 6.71 -0.68 -19.75
CA HIS A 35 5.76 -0.10 -18.78
C HIS A 35 4.35 -0.65 -19.05
N GLY A 36 3.93 -1.58 -18.20
CA GLY A 36 2.58 -2.12 -18.18
C GLY A 36 1.69 -1.41 -17.17
N LEU A 37 0.39 -1.34 -17.41
CA LEU A 37 -0.62 -0.91 -16.45
C LEU A 37 -1.56 -2.07 -16.15
N ILE A 38 -1.73 -2.41 -14.87
CA ILE A 38 -2.87 -3.21 -14.40
C ILE A 38 -3.90 -2.30 -13.75
N MET A 39 -5.17 -2.63 -13.91
CA MET A 39 -6.27 -1.94 -13.25
C MET A 39 -7.37 -2.93 -12.88
N TYR A 40 -7.72 -3.00 -11.59
CA TYR A 40 -8.65 -4.00 -11.07
C TYR A 40 -9.51 -3.43 -9.94
N VAL A 41 -10.53 -4.19 -9.55
CA VAL A 41 -11.45 -3.90 -8.45
C VAL A 41 -11.43 -5.11 -7.52
N ASN A 42 -11.59 -4.89 -6.23
CA ASN A 42 -11.64 -5.98 -5.24
C ASN A 42 -13.03 -6.05 -4.60
N GLN A 43 -13.46 -7.25 -4.21
CA GLN A 43 -14.50 -7.42 -3.19
C GLN A 43 -14.04 -6.79 -1.84
N PRO A 44 -14.96 -6.56 -0.88
CA PRO A 44 -14.63 -5.94 0.40
C PRO A 44 -13.42 -6.55 1.10
N ALA A 45 -12.40 -5.73 1.34
CA ALA A 45 -11.15 -6.14 1.97
C ALA A 45 -10.43 -5.00 2.68
N VAL A 46 -9.69 -5.32 3.73
CA VAL A 46 -8.67 -4.43 4.29
C VAL A 46 -7.30 -4.89 3.80
N ILE A 47 -6.58 -3.98 3.16
CA ILE A 47 -5.23 -4.20 2.65
C ILE A 47 -4.23 -3.55 3.60
N VAL A 48 -3.44 -4.34 4.30
CA VAL A 48 -2.36 -3.87 5.18
C VAL A 48 -1.02 -3.85 4.44
N GLY A 49 -0.20 -2.84 4.73
CA GLY A 49 1.17 -2.75 4.21
C GLY A 49 2.05 -3.87 4.77
N VAL A 50 3.11 -4.21 4.05
CA VAL A 50 4.00 -5.34 4.37
C VAL A 50 4.54 -5.32 5.80
N ASN A 51 4.83 -4.13 6.34
CA ASN A 51 5.41 -3.93 7.67
C ASN A 51 4.38 -3.57 8.76
N GLN A 52 3.08 -3.51 8.45
CA GLN A 52 2.08 -3.12 9.45
C GLN A 52 1.69 -4.29 10.37
N ASN A 53 1.41 -3.97 11.64
CA ASN A 53 0.80 -4.93 12.56
C ASN A 53 -0.71 -4.99 12.29
N ALA A 54 -1.19 -6.04 11.64
CA ALA A 54 -2.61 -6.14 11.27
C ALA A 54 -3.56 -6.08 12.49
N TYR A 55 -3.11 -6.59 13.64
CA TYR A 55 -3.88 -6.58 14.89
C TYR A 55 -4.03 -5.19 15.51
N ALA A 56 -3.19 -4.23 15.12
CA ALA A 56 -3.26 -2.85 15.58
C ALA A 56 -4.00 -1.92 14.59
N GLU A 57 -4.12 -2.33 13.33
CA GLU A 57 -4.63 -1.47 12.25
C GLU A 57 -6.10 -1.76 11.89
N VAL A 58 -6.64 -2.91 12.33
CA VAL A 58 -7.92 -3.42 11.84
C VAL A 58 -8.78 -3.98 12.97
N ASP A 59 -10.08 -3.69 12.93
CA ASP A 59 -11.08 -4.37 13.76
C ASP A 59 -11.35 -5.79 13.22
N LEU A 60 -10.62 -6.78 13.73
CA LEU A 60 -10.75 -8.18 13.31
C LEU A 60 -12.15 -8.77 13.57
N PRO A 61 -12.83 -8.49 14.70
CA PRO A 61 -14.24 -8.84 14.86
C PRO A 61 -15.15 -8.29 13.74
N TYR A 62 -15.00 -7.02 13.37
CA TYR A 62 -15.77 -6.38 12.30
C TYR A 62 -15.53 -7.09 10.95
N LEU A 63 -14.26 -7.39 10.62
CA LEU A 63 -13.93 -8.14 9.41
C LEU A 63 -14.72 -9.45 9.32
N LYS A 64 -14.71 -10.22 10.41
CA LYS A 64 -15.38 -11.52 10.47
C LYS A 64 -16.91 -11.39 10.38
N GLN A 65 -17.48 -10.38 11.03
CA GLN A 65 -18.93 -10.15 11.04
C GLN A 65 -19.46 -9.75 9.65
N HIS A 66 -18.63 -9.04 8.86
CA HIS A 66 -19.03 -8.48 7.57
C HIS A 66 -18.44 -9.20 6.35
N ASP A 67 -17.78 -10.36 6.55
CA ASP A 67 -17.09 -11.13 5.51
C ASP A 67 -16.08 -10.30 4.69
N ILE A 68 -15.37 -9.40 5.38
CA ILE A 68 -14.33 -8.56 4.78
C ILE A 68 -12.99 -9.30 4.92
N LYS A 69 -12.26 -9.45 3.82
CA LYS A 69 -10.95 -10.13 3.82
C LYS A 69 -9.86 -9.25 4.44
N LEU A 70 -8.90 -9.87 5.12
CA LEU A 70 -7.63 -9.22 5.46
C LEU A 70 -6.55 -9.68 4.48
N VAL A 71 -5.90 -8.74 3.80
CA VAL A 71 -4.86 -9.05 2.82
C VAL A 71 -3.63 -8.19 3.09
N ARG A 72 -2.45 -8.79 3.06
CA ARG A 72 -1.17 -8.07 3.14
C ARG A 72 -0.59 -7.90 1.75
N ARG A 73 -0.31 -6.65 1.35
CA ARG A 73 0.38 -6.36 0.09
C ARG A 73 1.90 -6.38 0.27
N THR A 74 2.63 -6.40 -0.84
CA THR A 74 4.10 -6.46 -0.84
C THR A 74 4.78 -5.11 -0.59
N SER A 75 4.06 -4.02 -0.87
CA SER A 75 4.52 -2.66 -0.64
C SER A 75 4.30 -2.19 0.81
N GLY A 76 5.09 -1.19 1.22
CA GLY A 76 4.88 -0.47 2.48
C GLY A 76 3.65 0.46 2.43
N GLY A 77 3.55 1.36 3.40
CA GLY A 77 2.41 2.28 3.52
C GLY A 77 1.34 1.81 4.52
N GLY A 78 0.31 2.64 4.71
CA GLY A 78 -0.77 2.39 5.65
C GLY A 78 -1.82 1.37 5.18
N ALA A 79 -2.75 1.05 6.09
CA ALA A 79 -3.87 0.16 5.82
C ALA A 79 -4.95 0.93 5.06
N VAL A 80 -5.60 0.26 4.12
CA VAL A 80 -6.67 0.83 3.28
C VAL A 80 -7.82 -0.16 3.16
N TYR A 81 -9.04 0.35 3.00
CA TYR A 81 -10.22 -0.46 2.74
C TYR A 81 -10.55 -0.41 1.25
N HIS A 82 -10.86 -1.55 0.67
CA HIS A 82 -11.29 -1.72 -0.72
C HIS A 82 -12.70 -2.30 -0.74
N ASP A 83 -13.47 -1.95 -1.76
CA ASP A 83 -14.71 -2.62 -2.17
C ASP A 83 -14.98 -2.36 -3.67
N PHE A 84 -16.17 -2.72 -4.14
CA PHE A 84 -16.59 -2.54 -5.53
C PHE A 84 -16.71 -1.07 -5.98
N GLY A 85 -16.58 -0.10 -5.09
CA GLY A 85 -16.54 1.33 -5.37
C GLY A 85 -15.12 1.88 -5.53
N ASN A 86 -14.08 1.04 -5.50
CA ASN A 86 -12.69 1.47 -5.57
C ASN A 86 -11.93 0.76 -6.69
N ILE A 87 -11.23 1.55 -7.52
CA ILE A 87 -10.29 1.03 -8.51
C ILE A 87 -8.89 1.00 -7.90
N ILE A 88 -8.14 -0.03 -8.22
CA ILE A 88 -6.71 -0.11 -7.96
C ILE A 88 -6.01 -0.05 -9.30
N PHE A 89 -5.00 0.82 -9.41
CA PHE A 89 -4.17 0.94 -10.60
C PHE A 89 -2.71 0.76 -10.21
N GLU A 90 -1.95 0.02 -11.01
CA GLU A 90 -0.53 -0.18 -10.76
C GLU A 90 0.26 -0.19 -12.07
N ASN A 91 1.31 0.62 -12.09
CA ASN A 91 2.27 0.71 -13.17
C ASN A 91 3.40 -0.28 -12.88
N ILE A 92 3.57 -1.26 -13.76
CA ILE A 92 4.63 -2.27 -13.69
C ILE A 92 5.76 -1.82 -14.62
N VAL A 93 6.90 -1.48 -14.02
CA VAL A 93 8.09 -1.01 -14.74
C VAL A 93 9.22 -2.01 -14.57
N ILE A 94 9.74 -2.52 -15.69
CA ILE A 94 10.77 -3.56 -15.71
C ILE A 94 12.08 -2.99 -16.24
N ASP A 95 13.16 -3.24 -15.50
CA ASP A 95 14.55 -2.87 -15.82
C ASP A 95 14.80 -1.37 -16.11
N ASP A 96 14.02 -0.51 -15.46
CA ASP A 96 14.18 0.94 -15.44
C ASP A 96 13.70 1.45 -14.08
N ASP A 97 14.55 2.13 -13.31
CA ASP A 97 14.22 2.70 -12.00
C ASP A 97 14.26 4.23 -11.93
N GLN A 98 14.30 4.90 -13.09
CA GLN A 98 14.45 6.36 -13.19
C GLN A 98 13.38 7.13 -12.39
N TYR A 99 12.13 6.66 -12.42
CA TYR A 99 10.99 7.30 -11.75
C TYR A 99 10.59 6.65 -10.43
N PHE A 100 11.40 5.73 -9.90
CA PHE A 100 11.11 5.13 -8.61
C PHE A 100 11.12 6.18 -7.48
N GLY A 101 10.03 6.23 -6.71
CA GLY A 101 9.82 7.23 -5.66
C GLY A 101 9.19 8.54 -6.14
N ASP A 102 9.07 8.76 -7.46
CA ASP A 102 8.35 9.90 -8.02
C ASP A 102 6.86 9.56 -8.20
N PHE A 103 6.10 9.66 -7.12
CA PHE A 103 4.65 9.46 -7.15
C PHE A 103 3.93 10.41 -8.10
N LYS A 104 4.47 11.62 -8.31
CA LYS A 104 3.85 12.62 -9.19
C LYS A 104 3.87 12.13 -10.64
N HIS A 105 4.95 11.49 -11.08
CA HIS A 105 5.03 10.91 -12.43
C HIS A 105 3.85 9.97 -12.73
N PHE A 106 3.46 9.13 -11.77
CA PHE A 106 2.38 8.15 -11.94
C PHE A 106 0.98 8.71 -11.64
N ALA A 107 0.88 9.71 -10.77
CA ALA A 107 -0.39 10.36 -10.44
C ALA A 107 -0.87 11.32 -11.53
N GLN A 108 0.07 11.99 -12.21
CA GLN A 108 -0.26 13.06 -13.16
C GLN A 108 -1.21 12.59 -14.27
N PRO A 109 -1.02 11.43 -14.94
CA PRO A 109 -1.96 10.94 -15.94
C PRO A 109 -3.37 10.66 -15.39
N ILE A 110 -3.46 10.16 -14.15
CA ILE A 110 -4.76 9.95 -13.47
C ILE A 110 -5.45 11.29 -13.24
N ILE A 111 -4.72 12.29 -12.74
CA ILE A 111 -5.26 13.63 -12.47
C ILE A 111 -5.74 14.29 -13.76
N GLU A 112 -4.96 14.24 -14.83
CA GLU A 112 -5.33 14.80 -16.13
C GLU A 112 -6.59 14.13 -16.70
N ALA A 113 -6.67 12.80 -16.62
CA ALA A 113 -7.87 12.08 -17.02
C ALA A 113 -9.10 12.49 -16.18
N LEU A 114 -8.95 12.66 -14.87
CA LEU A 114 -10.02 13.13 -13.98
C LEU A 114 -10.44 14.59 -14.27
N HIS A 115 -9.49 15.46 -14.61
CA HIS A 115 -9.76 16.84 -15.01
C HIS A 115 -10.64 16.88 -16.26
N ASP A 116 -10.31 16.07 -17.26
CA ASP A 116 -11.12 15.96 -18.48
C ASP A 116 -12.51 15.35 -18.23
N MET A 117 -12.70 14.68 -17.09
CA MET A 117 -13.97 14.13 -16.64
C MET A 117 -14.72 15.07 -15.69
N GLY A 118 -14.23 16.29 -15.45
CA GLY A 118 -14.90 17.34 -14.69
C GLY A 118 -14.30 17.63 -13.30
N ALA A 119 -13.46 16.75 -12.76
CA ALA A 119 -12.86 16.90 -11.42
C ALA A 119 -11.61 17.82 -11.45
N THR A 120 -11.77 19.05 -11.95
CA THR A 120 -10.68 20.01 -12.24
C THR A 120 -9.85 20.47 -11.03
N ASN A 121 -10.34 20.24 -9.82
CA ASN A 121 -9.63 20.57 -8.57
C ASN A 121 -8.84 19.38 -7.99
N ALA A 122 -8.76 18.24 -8.70
CA ALA A 122 -7.94 17.12 -8.28
C ALA A 122 -6.45 17.48 -8.38
N GLU A 123 -5.67 17.21 -7.34
CA GLU A 123 -4.23 17.47 -7.33
C GLU A 123 -3.47 16.44 -6.48
N MET A 124 -2.16 16.35 -6.72
CA MET A 124 -1.24 15.66 -5.81
C MET A 124 -0.96 16.54 -4.59
N ARG A 125 -1.00 15.95 -3.39
CA ARG A 125 -0.63 16.62 -2.14
C ARG A 125 0.29 15.76 -1.28
N GLY A 126 1.33 16.37 -0.75
CA GLY A 126 2.31 15.67 0.09
C GLY A 126 3.14 14.67 -0.72
N ARG A 127 3.39 13.50 -0.15
CA ARG A 127 4.30 12.49 -0.72
C ARG A 127 3.62 11.62 -1.78
N ASN A 128 2.41 11.14 -1.50
CA ASN A 128 1.80 10.01 -2.23
C ASN A 128 0.26 10.04 -2.24
N ASP A 129 -0.36 11.18 -1.94
CA ASP A 129 -1.82 11.30 -1.87
C ASP A 129 -2.35 12.18 -3.00
N MET A 130 -3.51 11.82 -3.57
CA MET A 130 -4.29 12.71 -4.44
C MET A 130 -5.53 13.19 -3.70
N VAL A 131 -5.84 14.48 -3.85
CA VAL A 131 -6.88 15.18 -3.10
C VAL A 131 -7.78 16.01 -4.02
N ILE A 132 -9.03 16.22 -3.61
CA ILE A 132 -9.91 17.26 -4.15
C ILE A 132 -10.25 18.21 -2.99
N GLY A 133 -9.75 19.44 -3.07
CA GLY A 133 -9.74 20.35 -1.92
C GLY A 133 -8.85 19.80 -0.81
N ASP A 134 -9.41 19.56 0.38
CA ASP A 134 -8.68 18.98 1.52
C ASP A 134 -8.96 17.49 1.74
N GLN A 135 -9.74 16.87 0.86
CA GLN A 135 -10.18 15.49 1.00
C GLN A 135 -9.41 14.56 0.05
N LYS A 136 -8.78 13.54 0.60
CA LYS A 136 -8.04 12.51 -0.14
C LYS A 136 -8.98 11.57 -0.87
N PHE A 137 -8.74 11.32 -2.15
CA PHE A 137 -9.46 10.30 -2.93
C PHE A 137 -8.56 9.16 -3.43
N SER A 138 -7.24 9.27 -3.23
CA SER A 138 -6.27 8.24 -3.57
C SER A 138 -5.07 8.28 -2.63
N GLY A 139 -4.59 7.10 -2.24
CA GLY A 139 -3.24 6.93 -1.68
C GLY A 139 -2.43 5.98 -2.54
N MET A 140 -1.17 6.33 -2.78
CA MET A 140 -0.26 5.57 -3.61
C MET A 140 0.86 4.91 -2.79
N THR A 141 1.43 3.85 -3.33
CA THR A 141 2.58 3.16 -2.78
C THR A 141 3.42 2.56 -3.91
N MET A 142 4.62 2.11 -3.56
CA MET A 142 5.50 1.41 -4.49
C MET A 142 6.22 0.28 -3.77
N PHE A 143 6.58 -0.77 -4.50
CA PHE A 143 7.62 -1.72 -4.08
C PHE A 143 8.60 -1.94 -5.22
N LYS A 144 9.85 -2.27 -4.90
CA LYS A 144 10.95 -2.39 -5.87
C LYS A 144 11.74 -3.67 -5.65
N VAL A 145 12.19 -4.26 -6.75
CA VAL A 145 13.13 -5.39 -6.80
C VAL A 145 14.18 -5.11 -7.87
N GLY A 146 15.44 -4.97 -7.47
CA GLY A 146 16.50 -4.56 -8.40
C GLY A 146 16.17 -3.21 -9.05
N GLN A 147 16.14 -3.16 -10.38
CA GLN A 147 15.73 -1.98 -11.16
C GLN A 147 14.27 -2.05 -11.63
N SER A 148 13.48 -3.00 -11.13
CA SER A 148 12.06 -3.17 -11.51
C SER A 148 11.15 -2.83 -10.33
N TYR A 149 9.96 -2.29 -10.56
CA TYR A 149 9.05 -1.91 -9.50
C TYR A 149 7.59 -1.87 -9.95
N ALA A 150 6.67 -1.95 -8.98
CA ALA A 150 5.28 -1.56 -9.17
C ALA A 150 5.02 -0.24 -8.46
N ALA A 151 4.29 0.66 -9.13
CA ALA A 151 3.89 1.96 -8.59
C ALA A 151 2.40 2.22 -8.85
N GLY A 152 1.63 2.35 -7.78
CA GLY A 152 0.18 2.34 -7.91
C GLY A 152 -0.55 2.91 -6.71
N GLY A 153 -1.86 2.88 -6.77
CA GLY A 153 -2.71 3.38 -5.71
C GLY A 153 -4.16 2.99 -5.85
N THR A 154 -4.95 3.50 -4.91
CA THR A 154 -6.41 3.41 -4.92
C THR A 154 -7.02 4.59 -5.67
N LEU A 155 -8.23 4.45 -6.18
CA LEU A 155 -9.03 5.51 -6.76
C LEU A 155 -10.46 5.32 -6.27
N MET A 156 -10.79 6.04 -5.20
CA MET A 156 -12.08 5.94 -4.52
C MET A 156 -13.15 6.59 -5.39
N PHE A 157 -13.85 5.81 -6.21
CA PHE A 157 -14.91 6.30 -7.08
C PHE A 157 -16.21 6.45 -6.31
N ASP A 158 -16.65 5.38 -5.63
CA ASP A 158 -17.89 5.29 -4.85
C ASP A 158 -17.72 4.29 -3.68
N LEU A 159 -16.55 4.32 -3.03
CA LEU A 159 -16.20 3.46 -1.89
C LEU A 159 -17.18 3.66 -0.73
N ASN A 160 -17.55 2.59 -0.02
CA ASN A 160 -18.30 2.68 1.22
C ASN A 160 -17.43 3.26 2.36
N MET A 161 -17.53 4.57 2.53
CA MET A 161 -16.77 5.32 3.53
C MET A 161 -17.11 4.94 4.98
N ASP A 162 -18.36 4.54 5.24
CA ASP A 162 -18.78 4.14 6.59
C ASP A 162 -18.09 2.82 6.98
N ALA A 163 -18.11 1.83 6.08
CA ALA A 163 -17.40 0.57 6.29
C ALA A 163 -15.88 0.80 6.46
N ALA A 164 -15.29 1.67 5.65
CA ALA A 164 -13.88 2.03 5.75
C ALA A 164 -13.52 2.64 7.11
N ASN A 165 -14.36 3.52 7.64
CA ASN A 165 -14.14 4.19 8.93
C ASN A 165 -14.33 3.25 10.12
N GLU A 166 -15.26 2.30 10.05
CA GLU A 166 -15.51 1.33 11.12
C GLU A 166 -14.41 0.26 11.17
N VAL A 167 -13.94 -0.22 10.02
CA VAL A 167 -13.01 -1.36 9.97
C VAL A 167 -11.55 -0.97 10.25
N LEU A 168 -11.16 0.26 9.92
CA LEU A 168 -9.79 0.74 10.10
C LEU A 168 -9.62 1.41 11.47
N THR A 169 -8.66 0.94 12.26
CA THR A 169 -8.41 1.45 13.62
C THR A 169 -7.02 2.09 13.74
N PRO A 170 -6.68 3.13 12.95
CA PRO A 170 -5.35 3.72 13.00
C PRO A 170 -5.05 4.32 14.38
N ASP A 171 -3.79 4.26 14.79
CA ASP A 171 -3.31 4.79 16.08
C ASP A 171 -3.74 6.25 16.31
N LYS A 172 -4.18 6.57 17.53
CA LYS A 172 -4.64 7.91 17.91
C LYS A 172 -3.52 8.94 17.84
N GLU A 173 -2.27 8.55 18.09
CA GLU A 173 -1.12 9.46 17.92
C GLU A 173 -0.89 9.85 16.46
N LYS A 174 -1.13 8.94 15.51
CA LYS A 174 -1.10 9.22 14.06
C LYS A 174 -2.21 10.20 13.64
N LEU A 175 -3.33 10.23 14.37
CA LEU A 175 -4.39 11.23 14.16
C LEU A 175 -3.99 12.60 14.70
N ALA A 176 -3.37 12.63 15.89
CA ALA A 176 -2.92 13.84 16.57
C ALA A 176 -1.74 14.54 15.89
N SER A 177 -0.75 13.79 15.37
CA SER A 177 0.43 14.33 14.66
C SER A 177 0.06 15.03 13.35
N LYS A 178 -1.06 14.63 12.74
CA LYS A 178 -1.67 15.30 11.59
C LYS A 178 -2.61 16.45 11.97
N GLY A 179 -2.76 16.75 13.26
CA GLY A 179 -3.48 17.93 13.78
C GLY A 179 -5.00 17.86 13.73
N VAL A 180 -5.63 16.67 13.75
CA VAL A 180 -7.09 16.54 13.52
C VAL A 180 -7.80 15.76 14.63
N GLN A 181 -8.98 16.24 15.03
CA GLN A 181 -9.81 15.63 16.08
C GLN A 181 -10.80 14.56 15.57
N SER A 182 -10.93 14.35 14.25
CA SER A 182 -11.90 13.43 13.61
C SER A 182 -11.38 12.89 12.27
N VAL A 183 -11.61 11.60 11.99
CA VAL A 183 -11.18 10.88 10.77
C VAL A 183 -12.04 11.24 9.54
N ASN A 184 -13.31 11.60 9.76
CA ASN A 184 -14.32 11.78 8.70
C ASN A 184 -14.03 12.93 7.72
N SER A 185 -13.15 13.86 8.06
CA SER A 185 -12.85 15.02 7.20
C SER A 185 -11.72 14.78 6.19
N ARG A 186 -11.19 13.55 6.08
CA ARG A 186 -9.93 13.29 5.37
C ARG A 186 -10.06 12.59 4.02
N VAL A 187 -11.15 11.87 3.75
CA VAL A 187 -11.29 11.09 2.52
C VAL A 187 -12.59 11.41 1.78
N THR A 188 -12.60 11.24 0.46
CA THR A 188 -13.77 11.45 -0.37
C THR A 188 -13.76 10.54 -1.60
N ASN A 189 -14.94 10.40 -2.20
CA ASN A 189 -15.14 9.73 -3.46
C ASN A 189 -15.02 10.72 -4.62
N VAL A 190 -14.49 10.31 -5.77
CA VAL A 190 -14.35 11.22 -6.93
C VAL A 190 -15.70 11.47 -7.62
N LYS A 191 -16.62 10.49 -7.57
CA LYS A 191 -17.89 10.50 -8.32
C LYS A 191 -18.67 11.82 -8.21
N PRO A 192 -18.86 12.44 -7.02
CA PRO A 192 -19.59 13.71 -6.90
C PRO A 192 -18.92 14.91 -7.59
N PHE A 193 -17.63 14.80 -7.92
CA PHE A 193 -16.84 15.88 -8.53
C PHE A 193 -16.68 15.73 -10.06
N LEU A 194 -17.17 14.64 -10.64
CA LEU A 194 -17.15 14.42 -12.08
C LEU A 194 -18.32 15.15 -12.76
N ASP A 195 -18.24 15.33 -14.08
CA ASP A 195 -19.36 15.81 -14.88
C ASP A 195 -20.54 14.82 -14.83
N PRO A 196 -21.80 15.29 -14.98
CA PRO A 196 -22.99 14.45 -14.88
C PRO A 196 -22.99 13.19 -15.77
N ALA A 197 -22.28 13.22 -16.90
CA ALA A 197 -22.13 12.08 -17.80
C ALA A 197 -21.40 10.90 -17.15
N TYR A 198 -20.44 11.16 -16.24
CA TYR A 198 -19.65 10.12 -15.57
C TYR A 198 -20.22 9.75 -14.20
N GLN A 199 -21.06 10.60 -13.58
CA GLN A 199 -21.66 10.34 -12.28
C GLN A 199 -22.63 9.14 -12.28
N ASN A 200 -23.19 8.79 -13.43
CA ASN A 200 -24.13 7.66 -13.55
C ASN A 200 -23.44 6.33 -13.93
N LEU A 201 -22.12 6.34 -14.10
CA LEU A 201 -21.37 5.12 -14.38
C LEU A 201 -21.31 4.22 -13.15
N ASP A 202 -21.29 2.92 -13.40
CA ASP A 202 -20.79 1.95 -12.43
C ASP A 202 -19.26 1.93 -12.44
N ILE A 203 -18.66 1.10 -11.59
CA ILE A 203 -17.21 1.05 -11.44
C ILE A 203 -16.50 0.60 -12.73
N GLU A 204 -17.08 -0.32 -13.49
CA GLU A 204 -16.49 -0.84 -14.73
C GLU A 204 -16.60 0.20 -15.86
N GLY A 205 -17.73 0.91 -15.97
CA GLY A 205 -17.87 2.03 -16.89
C GLY A 205 -16.92 3.18 -16.57
N PHE A 206 -16.71 3.48 -15.28
CA PHE A 206 -15.71 4.47 -14.87
C PHE A 206 -14.28 4.01 -15.19
N LYS A 207 -13.97 2.74 -14.95
CA LYS A 207 -12.69 2.11 -15.31
C LYS A 207 -12.41 2.19 -16.80
N GLU A 208 -13.39 1.85 -17.65
CA GLU A 208 -13.29 1.96 -19.11
C GLU A 208 -13.02 3.41 -19.53
N ALA A 209 -13.82 4.36 -19.03
CA ALA A 209 -13.64 5.78 -19.34
C ALA A 209 -12.24 6.29 -18.95
N LEU A 210 -11.72 5.81 -17.82
CA LEU A 210 -10.37 6.15 -17.36
C LEU A 210 -9.30 5.54 -18.28
N LEU A 211 -9.40 4.26 -18.66
CA LEU A 211 -8.44 3.61 -19.55
C LEU A 211 -8.37 4.30 -20.92
N LEU A 212 -9.52 4.64 -21.52
CA LEU A 212 -9.56 5.36 -22.80
C LEU A 212 -8.76 6.66 -22.76
N ARG A 213 -8.84 7.38 -21.64
CA ARG A 213 -8.12 8.64 -21.41
C ARG A 213 -6.64 8.44 -21.16
N LEU A 214 -6.28 7.47 -20.31
CA LEU A 214 -4.88 7.16 -19.99
C LEU A 214 -4.09 6.69 -21.21
N PHE A 215 -4.74 5.98 -22.13
CA PHE A 215 -4.11 5.51 -23.37
C PHE A 215 -4.35 6.45 -24.57
N ASN A 216 -5.14 7.50 -24.39
CA ASN A 216 -5.51 8.47 -25.44
C ASN A 216 -6.08 7.78 -26.70
N VAL A 217 -7.12 6.96 -26.49
CA VAL A 217 -7.81 6.18 -27.52
C VAL A 217 -9.32 6.31 -27.38
N ASP A 218 -10.05 6.01 -28.46
CA ASP A 218 -11.52 6.08 -28.48
C ASP A 218 -12.18 4.74 -28.13
N ARG A 219 -11.44 3.63 -28.24
CA ARG A 219 -11.93 2.27 -27.97
C ARG A 219 -10.88 1.42 -27.27
N LEU A 220 -11.32 0.52 -26.39
CA LEU A 220 -10.44 -0.40 -25.66
C LEU A 220 -9.63 -1.32 -26.58
N ASP A 221 -10.16 -1.69 -27.75
CA ASP A 221 -9.48 -2.54 -28.74
C ASP A 221 -8.26 -1.87 -29.41
N GLN A 222 -8.06 -0.57 -29.17
CA GLN A 222 -6.89 0.18 -29.64
C GLN A 222 -5.73 0.15 -28.64
N ILE A 223 -5.95 -0.35 -27.42
CA ILE A 223 -4.93 -0.45 -26.38
C ILE A 223 -4.12 -1.73 -26.61
N GLU A 224 -2.80 -1.58 -26.79
CA GLU A 224 -1.88 -2.72 -26.76
C GLU A 224 -2.05 -3.47 -25.43
N THR A 225 -2.49 -4.72 -25.49
CA THR A 225 -2.90 -5.49 -24.32
C THR A 225 -2.19 -6.84 -24.28
N TYR A 226 -1.53 -7.12 -23.15
CA TYR A 226 -1.10 -8.46 -22.80
C TYR A 226 -2.18 -9.12 -21.93
N HIS A 227 -2.69 -10.27 -22.37
CA HIS A 227 -3.66 -11.05 -21.58
C HIS A 227 -2.90 -12.13 -20.81
N LEU A 228 -3.08 -12.18 -19.49
CA LEU A 228 -2.52 -13.25 -18.66
C LEU A 228 -3.02 -14.61 -19.18
N ASN A 229 -2.08 -15.48 -19.53
CA ASN A 229 -2.38 -16.78 -20.11
C ASN A 229 -2.42 -17.90 -19.03
N ASP A 230 -2.73 -19.14 -19.44
CA ASP A 230 -2.85 -20.27 -18.51
C ASP A 230 -1.55 -20.57 -17.73
N HIS A 231 -0.38 -20.34 -18.34
CA HIS A 231 0.90 -20.49 -17.66
C HIS A 231 1.08 -19.41 -16.59
N ASP A 232 0.72 -18.17 -16.90
CA ASP A 232 0.81 -17.06 -15.96
C ASP A 232 -0.08 -17.33 -14.73
N TRP A 233 -1.32 -17.77 -14.96
CA TRP A 233 -2.24 -18.15 -13.89
C TRP A 233 -1.76 -19.34 -13.07
N ALA A 234 -1.09 -20.33 -13.67
CA ALA A 234 -0.52 -21.45 -12.95
C ALA A 234 0.58 -21.01 -11.97
N VAL A 235 1.45 -20.08 -12.37
CA VAL A 235 2.49 -19.53 -11.49
C VAL A 235 1.86 -18.68 -10.39
N ILE A 236 0.86 -17.84 -10.70
CA ILE A 236 0.12 -17.07 -9.70
C ILE A 236 -0.49 -18.00 -8.66
N ASP A 237 -1.20 -19.05 -9.09
CA ASP A 237 -1.85 -20.00 -8.18
C ASP A 237 -0.83 -20.70 -7.24
N GLU A 238 0.36 -21.04 -7.73
CA GLU A 238 1.45 -21.60 -6.92
C GLU A 238 1.91 -20.61 -5.83
N ARG A 239 2.11 -19.34 -6.20
CA ARG A 239 2.53 -18.27 -5.28
C ARG A 239 1.48 -18.00 -4.21
N LEU A 240 0.20 -18.05 -4.58
CA LEU A 240 -0.91 -17.90 -3.64
C LEU A 240 -0.85 -18.98 -2.56
N GLN A 241 -0.78 -20.25 -2.96
CA GLN A 241 -0.70 -21.38 -2.03
C GLN A 241 0.56 -21.35 -1.17
N GLY A 242 1.70 -20.93 -1.73
CA GLY A 242 2.98 -20.90 -1.03
C GLY A 242 3.13 -19.75 -0.04
N LYS A 243 2.38 -18.65 -0.21
CA LYS A 243 2.60 -17.42 0.57
C LYS A 243 1.36 -16.54 0.73
N TYR A 244 0.79 -16.04 -0.37
CA TYR A 244 -0.14 -14.91 -0.30
C TYR A 244 -1.52 -15.26 0.26
N ASP A 245 -1.98 -16.50 0.08
CA ASP A 245 -3.21 -17.03 0.69
C ASP A 245 -2.90 -17.78 2.00
N THR A 246 -2.08 -17.18 2.87
CA THR A 246 -1.76 -17.78 4.17
C THR A 246 -2.02 -16.79 5.29
N GLU A 247 -2.48 -17.29 6.44
CA GLU A 247 -2.62 -16.46 7.65
C GLU A 247 -1.27 -15.89 8.09
N ALA A 248 -0.20 -16.68 7.95
CA ALA A 248 1.16 -16.28 8.28
C ALA A 248 1.61 -15.04 7.50
N TRP A 249 1.19 -14.90 6.24
CA TRP A 249 1.42 -13.69 5.46
C TRP A 249 0.44 -12.58 5.82
N ASN A 250 -0.87 -12.82 5.76
CA ASN A 250 -1.87 -11.75 5.87
C ASN A 250 -1.95 -11.16 7.29
N TYR A 251 -2.07 -12.01 8.30
CA TYR A 251 -2.13 -11.58 9.70
C TYR A 251 -0.73 -11.29 10.26
N GLY A 252 0.28 -12.03 9.80
CA GLY A 252 1.61 -11.96 10.37
C GLY A 252 1.65 -12.52 11.79
N ARG A 253 2.75 -12.23 12.50
CA ARG A 253 2.89 -12.54 13.92
C ARG A 253 2.70 -11.27 14.73
N ASN A 254 2.01 -11.37 15.85
CA ASN A 254 2.03 -10.37 16.90
C ASN A 254 2.55 -11.08 18.18
N PRO A 255 3.86 -11.04 18.43
CA PRO A 255 4.47 -11.89 19.43
C PRO A 255 4.11 -11.50 20.88
N GLY A 256 3.55 -10.30 21.09
CA GLY A 256 3.07 -9.87 22.40
C GLY A 256 4.20 -9.69 23.41
N TYR A 257 5.35 -9.18 22.97
CA TYR A 257 6.48 -8.87 23.84
C TYR A 257 6.13 -7.76 24.85
N ASP A 258 6.96 -7.63 25.89
CA ASP A 258 6.64 -6.86 27.10
C ASP A 258 6.45 -5.36 26.87
N HIS A 259 7.17 -4.79 25.89
CA HIS A 259 7.13 -3.37 25.59
C HIS A 259 6.61 -3.11 24.17
N TYR A 260 5.77 -2.09 24.01
CA TYR A 260 5.33 -1.58 22.73
C TYR A 260 5.48 -0.06 22.70
N VAL A 261 6.28 0.45 21.78
CA VAL A 261 6.47 1.89 21.55
C VAL A 261 6.15 2.23 20.11
N SER A 262 5.58 3.41 19.88
CA SER A 262 5.16 3.88 18.56
C SER A 262 5.39 5.38 18.48
N LYS A 263 5.83 5.88 17.32
CA LYS A 263 5.94 7.32 17.07
C LYS A 263 5.88 7.63 15.57
N HIS A 264 5.25 8.76 15.24
CA HIS A 264 5.18 9.25 13.87
C HIS A 264 6.39 10.10 13.48
N TYR A 265 6.98 9.80 12.32
CA TYR A 265 8.11 10.52 11.71
C TYR A 265 7.76 10.93 10.28
N PRO A 266 8.56 11.80 9.61
CA PRO A 266 8.36 12.13 8.20
C PRO A 266 8.34 10.91 7.26
N ILE A 267 9.01 9.81 7.65
CA ILE A 267 9.04 8.56 6.89
C ILE A 267 7.75 7.72 7.02
N GLY A 268 6.92 8.01 8.03
CA GLY A 268 5.82 7.18 8.50
C GLY A 268 5.88 6.95 10.01
N THR A 269 4.90 6.25 10.54
CA THR A 269 4.91 5.71 11.89
C THR A 269 5.86 4.52 11.96
N VAL A 270 6.71 4.54 12.98
CA VAL A 270 7.62 3.46 13.35
C VAL A 270 7.20 2.94 14.71
N SER A 271 7.09 1.63 14.85
CA SER A 271 6.71 0.98 16.10
C SER A 271 7.61 -0.23 16.39
N PHE A 272 7.93 -0.44 17.66
CA PHE A 272 8.69 -1.58 18.13
C PHE A 272 7.89 -2.34 19.19
N ASN A 273 7.76 -3.66 19.04
CA ASN A 273 7.40 -4.57 20.11
C ASN A 273 8.65 -5.34 20.51
N PHE A 274 9.04 -5.34 21.79
CA PHE A 274 10.31 -5.96 22.22
C PHE A 274 10.34 -6.33 23.71
N THR A 275 11.26 -7.21 24.09
CA THR A 275 11.48 -7.68 25.48
C THR A 275 12.93 -7.43 25.89
N VAL A 276 13.14 -6.93 27.11
CA VAL A 276 14.48 -6.71 27.68
C VAL A 276 14.76 -7.73 28.79
N VAL A 277 15.82 -8.52 28.63
CA VAL A 277 16.29 -9.51 29.63
C VAL A 277 17.73 -9.19 29.98
N ASP A 278 18.05 -9.17 31.28
CA ASP A 278 19.40 -8.87 31.81
C ASP A 278 20.01 -7.57 31.24
N GLY A 279 19.17 -6.58 30.99
CA GLY A 279 19.57 -5.27 30.46
C GLY A 279 19.93 -5.26 28.97
N ALA A 280 19.54 -6.27 28.20
CA ALA A 280 19.70 -6.34 26.75
C ALA A 280 18.38 -6.69 26.04
N ILE A 281 18.22 -6.22 24.80
CA ILE A 281 17.08 -6.58 23.96
C ILE A 281 17.21 -8.07 23.61
N SER A 282 16.25 -8.89 24.05
CA SER A 282 16.24 -10.34 23.81
C SER A 282 15.51 -10.69 22.52
N GLU A 283 14.37 -10.07 22.30
CA GLU A 283 13.53 -10.25 21.12
C GLU A 283 12.96 -8.88 20.72
N LEU A 284 12.80 -8.65 19.42
CA LEU A 284 12.29 -7.39 18.89
C LEU A 284 11.60 -7.62 17.54
N LYS A 285 10.51 -6.90 17.33
CA LYS A 285 9.78 -6.84 16.09
C LYS A 285 9.48 -5.38 15.73
N LEU A 286 9.83 -5.01 14.50
CA LEU A 286 9.64 -3.70 13.92
C LEU A 286 8.37 -3.70 13.05
N TYR A 287 7.55 -2.67 13.24
CA TYR A 287 6.35 -2.41 12.45
C TYR A 287 6.30 -0.96 11.99
N GLY A 288 5.47 -0.68 10.99
CA GLY A 288 5.14 0.68 10.61
C GLY A 288 4.42 0.79 9.28
N ASP A 289 4.05 2.03 8.97
CA ASP A 289 3.42 2.40 7.69
C ASP A 289 4.38 3.17 6.76
N PHE A 290 5.68 3.11 7.04
CA PHE A 290 6.71 3.67 6.18
C PHE A 290 6.83 2.86 4.87
N ILE A 291 7.39 3.54 3.85
CA ILE A 291 7.67 2.95 2.53
C ILE A 291 9.19 2.90 2.37
N THR A 292 9.71 1.68 2.25
CA THR A 292 11.13 1.36 2.08
C THR A 292 11.30 0.31 0.99
N GLY A 293 12.41 0.38 0.25
CA GLY A 293 12.83 -0.66 -0.70
C GLY A 293 13.82 -1.67 -0.11
N GLY A 294 14.25 -1.48 1.13
CA GLY A 294 15.22 -2.34 1.82
C GLY A 294 14.56 -3.36 2.76
N ASP A 295 15.41 -4.01 3.57
CA ASP A 295 15.03 -5.08 4.49
C ASP A 295 15.04 -4.60 5.94
N ILE A 296 13.85 -4.46 6.53
CA ILE A 296 13.69 -4.04 7.92
C ILE A 296 14.26 -5.06 8.93
N HIS A 297 14.40 -6.33 8.54
CA HIS A 297 14.94 -7.36 9.42
C HIS A 297 16.40 -7.11 9.77
N LEU A 298 17.15 -6.39 8.94
CA LEU A 298 18.52 -5.97 9.26
C LEU A 298 18.54 -5.04 10.48
N VAL A 299 17.55 -4.14 10.59
CA VAL A 299 17.40 -3.25 11.75
C VAL A 299 17.03 -4.06 12.99
N GLU A 300 16.12 -5.03 12.86
CA GLU A 300 15.75 -5.93 13.96
C GLU A 300 16.97 -6.72 14.48
N GLN A 301 17.72 -7.34 13.57
CA GLN A 301 18.90 -8.14 13.89
C GLN A 301 20.02 -7.34 14.56
N ALA A 302 20.22 -6.09 14.15
CA ALA A 302 21.23 -5.23 14.77
C ALA A 302 20.88 -4.88 16.23
N LEU A 303 19.59 -4.71 16.54
CA LEU A 303 19.13 -4.32 17.87
C LEU A 303 19.06 -5.51 18.84
N VAL A 304 18.77 -6.72 18.37
CA VAL A 304 18.75 -7.92 19.21
C VAL A 304 20.14 -8.19 19.79
N GLY A 305 20.22 -8.34 21.11
CA GLY A 305 21.45 -8.49 21.89
C GLY A 305 22.11 -7.16 22.31
N ALA A 306 21.66 -6.02 21.79
CA ALA A 306 22.17 -4.73 22.23
C ALA A 306 21.77 -4.45 23.67
N LYS A 307 22.69 -3.87 24.47
CA LYS A 307 22.36 -3.38 25.80
C LYS A 307 21.31 -2.28 25.69
N PHE A 308 20.33 -2.29 26.59
CA PHE A 308 19.23 -1.35 26.60
C PHE A 308 19.64 -0.02 27.26
N ASN A 309 20.55 0.69 26.59
CA ASN A 309 20.96 2.06 26.89
C ASN A 309 21.31 2.78 25.59
N ARG A 310 21.25 4.11 25.62
CA ARG A 310 21.40 4.98 24.43
C ARG A 310 22.66 4.67 23.61
N ASP A 311 23.83 4.64 24.24
CA ASP A 311 25.11 4.47 23.54
C ASP A 311 25.18 3.11 22.80
N ALA A 312 24.74 2.04 23.46
CA ALA A 312 24.74 0.70 22.85
C ALA A 312 23.71 0.57 21.73
N LEU A 313 22.54 1.19 21.85
CA LEU A 313 21.52 1.20 20.79
C LEU A 313 22.02 1.96 19.55
N ILE A 314 22.61 3.15 19.74
CA ILE A 314 23.20 3.92 18.63
C ILE A 314 24.33 3.13 17.97
N GLN A 315 25.19 2.49 18.77
CA GLN A 315 26.27 1.66 18.23
C GLN A 315 25.71 0.49 17.41
N ALA A 316 24.69 -0.21 17.89
CA ALA A 316 24.02 -1.28 17.14
C ALA A 316 23.45 -0.77 15.81
N LEU A 317 22.69 0.32 15.84
CA LEU A 317 22.07 0.93 14.67
C LEU A 317 23.08 1.45 13.65
N SER A 318 24.29 1.83 14.07
CA SER A 318 25.37 2.26 13.17
C SER A 318 25.90 1.14 12.26
N GLN A 319 25.56 -0.12 12.56
CA GLN A 319 25.96 -1.28 11.75
C GLN A 319 25.00 -1.54 10.58
N VAL A 320 23.93 -0.75 10.46
CA VAL A 320 22.90 -0.90 9.43
C VAL A 320 22.70 0.42 8.70
N ASP A 321 22.52 0.35 7.39
CA ASP A 321 22.06 1.51 6.61
C ASP A 321 20.57 1.77 6.88
N LEU A 322 20.26 2.63 7.86
CA LEU A 322 18.89 2.99 8.20
C LEU A 322 18.16 3.67 7.04
N ALA A 323 18.86 4.51 6.26
CA ALA A 323 18.27 5.21 5.13
C ALA A 323 17.77 4.22 4.06
N ALA A 324 18.55 3.18 3.79
CA ALA A 324 18.18 2.15 2.82
C ALA A 324 17.09 1.20 3.32
N ASN A 325 17.04 0.90 4.64
CA ASN A 325 16.20 -0.17 5.18
C ASN A 325 14.94 0.31 5.89
N LEU A 326 14.93 1.50 6.48
CA LEU A 326 13.80 2.07 7.23
C LEU A 326 13.32 3.40 6.63
N GLY A 327 14.23 4.16 6.01
CA GLY A 327 13.99 5.49 5.44
C GLY A 327 14.85 6.55 6.13
N ALA A 328 14.66 7.82 5.78
CA ALA A 328 15.39 8.95 6.35
C ALA A 328 15.06 9.19 7.85
N ILE A 329 15.59 8.34 8.72
CA ILE A 329 15.50 8.40 10.19
C ILE A 329 16.89 8.14 10.78
N THR A 330 17.22 8.84 11.87
CA THR A 330 18.52 8.76 12.53
C THR A 330 18.57 7.67 13.61
N ALA A 331 19.78 7.19 13.93
CA ALA A 331 19.98 6.24 15.02
C ALA A 331 19.53 6.82 16.38
N ASP A 332 19.74 8.13 16.59
CA ASP A 332 19.26 8.85 17.78
C ASP A 332 17.73 8.82 17.89
N GLU A 333 17.02 9.10 16.81
CA GLU A 333 15.55 9.09 16.79
C GLU A 333 14.96 7.70 17.09
N VAL A 334 15.61 6.64 16.59
CA VAL A 334 15.21 5.26 16.87
C VAL A 334 15.53 4.88 18.32
N ALA A 335 16.71 5.26 18.83
CA ALA A 335 17.09 5.01 20.22
C ALA A 335 16.16 5.76 21.20
N ASP A 336 15.78 7.00 20.89
CA ASP A 336 14.80 7.75 21.67
C ASP A 336 13.44 7.08 21.73
N LEU A 337 12.98 6.51 20.62
CA LEU A 337 11.72 5.77 20.59
C LEU A 337 11.79 4.53 21.49
N LEU A 338 12.85 3.73 21.37
CA LEU A 338 13.03 2.53 22.18
C LEU A 338 13.10 2.83 23.67
N LEU A 339 13.72 3.95 24.06
CA LEU A 339 13.87 4.36 25.46
C LEU A 339 12.65 5.10 26.05
N ALA A 340 11.57 5.26 25.29
CA ALA A 340 10.34 5.91 25.72
C ALA A 340 9.34 4.99 26.47
N ILE A 341 9.80 3.81 26.92
CA ILE A 341 8.98 2.80 27.65
C ILE A 341 8.60 3.20 29.07
#